data_AF-A0A7W0V109-F1
#
_entry.id   AF-A0A7W0V109-F1
#
_cell.length_a   1.000
_cell.length_b   1.000
_cell.length_c   1.000
_cell.angle_alpha   90.00
_cell.angle_beta   90.00
_cell.angle_gamma   90.00
#
_symmetry.space_group_name_H-M   'P 1'
#
loop_
_entity.id
_entity.type
_entity.pdbx_description
1 polymer ?
#
loop_
_entity_poly.entity_id
_entity_poly.type
_entity_poly.pdbx_seq_one_letter_code
_entity_poly.pdbx_strand_id
1 'polypeptide(L)'
;MIISLGRSAARIWQAAMLCGVLVFASGFRECYKPVTRSGLPSRIRTIAVPAFENAALRYKIESRFTEAVINEIVRRGHGLRVQSEREGADAVVDGVVKSFNFSGVLLDERGRSRIFEVTVTAAVTVRDQVENRVLYD
;
A
#
# COMPACT_ATOMS: atom_id res chain seq x y z
N MET A 1 27.58 -62.61 -10.65
CA MET A 1 28.15 -61.24 -10.61
C MET A 1 27.50 -60.28 -11.64
N ILE A 2 26.24 -60.48 -12.05
CA ILE A 2 25.56 -59.66 -13.09
C ILE A 2 24.39 -58.84 -12.51
N ILE A 3 23.90 -59.19 -11.31
CA ILE A 3 22.72 -58.58 -10.68
C ILE A 3 23.05 -57.26 -9.94
N SER A 4 24.33 -57.02 -9.58
CA SER A 4 24.74 -55.80 -8.87
C SER A 4 24.86 -54.56 -9.76
N LEU A 5 25.07 -54.74 -11.08
CA LEU A 5 25.26 -53.63 -12.02
C LEU A 5 23.94 -52.94 -12.41
N GLY A 6 22.82 -53.67 -12.39
CA GLY A 6 21.49 -53.12 -12.66
C GLY A 6 20.93 -52.24 -11.52
N ARG A 7 21.29 -52.55 -10.27
CA ARG A 7 20.85 -51.78 -9.09
C ARG A 7 21.60 -50.46 -8.95
N SER A 8 22.86 -50.37 -9.38
CA SER A 8 23.63 -49.12 -9.43
C SER A 8 23.14 -48.21 -10.55
N ALA A 9 22.84 -48.73 -11.75
CA ALA A 9 22.24 -47.95 -12.83
C ALA A 9 20.86 -47.39 -12.46
N ALA A 10 20.01 -48.20 -11.80
CA ALA A 10 18.71 -47.74 -11.31
C ALA A 10 18.84 -46.65 -10.23
N ARG A 11 19.84 -46.74 -9.33
CA ARG A 11 20.13 -45.71 -8.32
C ARG A 11 20.63 -44.41 -8.93
N ILE A 12 21.45 -44.48 -9.99
CA ILE A 12 21.93 -43.31 -10.74
C ILE A 12 20.76 -42.63 -11.45
N TRP A 13 19.86 -43.41 -12.06
CA TRP A 13 18.64 -42.89 -12.69
C TRP A 13 17.67 -42.26 -11.68
N GLN A 14 17.49 -42.88 -10.52
CA GLN A 14 16.67 -42.33 -9.43
C GLN A 14 17.26 -41.02 -8.88
N ALA A 15 18.59 -40.96 -8.70
CA ALA A 15 19.27 -39.74 -8.27
C ALA A 15 19.14 -38.61 -9.30
N ALA A 16 19.28 -38.92 -10.60
CA ALA A 16 19.11 -37.96 -11.68
C ALA A 16 17.67 -37.43 -11.75
N MET A 17 16.68 -38.30 -11.55
CA MET A 17 15.27 -37.91 -11.55
C MET A 17 14.92 -37.02 -10.34
N LEU A 18 15.45 -37.35 -9.15
CA LEU A 18 15.31 -36.52 -7.95
C LEU A 18 15.96 -35.14 -8.09
N CYS A 19 17.18 -35.07 -8.66
CA CYS A 19 17.83 -33.81 -8.97
C CYS A 19 17.03 -32.99 -9.99
N GLY A 20 16.47 -33.63 -11.03
CA GLY A 20 15.62 -32.96 -12.02
C GLY A 20 14.38 -32.33 -11.40
N VAL A 21 13.71 -33.03 -10.48
CA VAL A 21 12.53 -32.51 -9.76
C VAL A 21 12.91 -31.33 -8.85
N LEU A 22 14.05 -31.39 -8.15
CA LEU A 22 14.51 -30.29 -7.28
C LEU A 22 14.87 -29.01 -8.06
N VAL A 23 15.42 -29.15 -9.26
CA VAL A 23 15.71 -28.01 -10.15
C VAL A 23 14.41 -27.41 -10.71
N PHE A 24 13.44 -28.24 -11.10
CA PHE A 24 12.14 -27.75 -11.58
C PHE A 24 11.32 -27.05 -10.49
N ALA A 25 11.36 -27.54 -9.25
CA ALA A 25 10.62 -26.97 -8.13
C ALA A 25 11.19 -25.62 -7.63
N SER A 26 12.46 -25.34 -7.88
CA SER A 26 13.11 -24.09 -7.44
C SER A 26 12.96 -22.93 -8.45
N GLY A 27 12.65 -23.22 -9.72
CA GLY A 27 12.46 -22.22 -10.78
C GLY A 27 11.20 -21.35 -10.66
N PHE A 28 10.23 -21.71 -9.80
CA PHE A 28 8.99 -20.93 -9.60
C PHE A 28 9.07 -19.89 -8.48
N ARG A 29 10.24 -19.69 -7.85
CA ARG A 29 10.37 -18.78 -6.69
C ARG A 29 10.37 -17.28 -7.05
N GLU A 30 10.55 -16.91 -8.33
CA GLU A 30 10.51 -15.50 -8.76
C GLU A 30 9.10 -14.92 -8.94
N CYS A 31 8.05 -15.76 -9.06
CA CYS A 31 6.70 -15.29 -9.41
C CYS A 31 5.90 -14.70 -8.23
N TYR A 32 6.42 -14.75 -7.01
CA TYR A 32 5.73 -14.22 -5.83
C TYR A 32 6.66 -13.33 -5.01
N LYS A 33 6.64 -12.02 -5.31
CA LYS A 33 7.16 -11.01 -4.38
C LYS A 33 6.01 -10.59 -3.47
N PRO A 34 5.97 -11.03 -2.20
CA PRO A 34 4.94 -10.57 -1.29
C PRO A 34 5.05 -9.05 -1.19
N VAL A 35 3.95 -8.35 -1.45
CA VAL A 35 3.77 -6.91 -1.19
C VAL A 35 3.64 -6.68 0.32
N THR A 36 4.65 -7.09 1.08
CA THR A 36 4.73 -6.89 2.54
C THR A 36 5.52 -5.64 2.90
N ARG A 37 6.07 -4.93 1.92
CA ARG A 37 6.69 -3.61 2.11
C ARG A 37 5.64 -2.53 1.86
N SER A 38 5.75 -1.42 2.60
CA SER A 38 4.89 -0.23 2.58
C SER A 38 4.74 0.48 1.22
N GLY A 39 5.22 -0.10 0.11
CA GLY A 39 5.29 0.54 -1.20
C GLY A 39 6.32 1.69 -1.26
N LEU A 40 6.96 2.03 -0.14
CA LEU A 40 7.93 3.10 -0.05
C LEU A 40 9.37 2.57 -0.24
N PRO A 41 10.26 3.39 -0.84
CA PRO A 41 11.70 3.16 -0.78
C PRO A 41 12.18 2.84 0.64
N SER A 42 13.08 1.86 0.78
CA SER A 42 13.53 1.36 2.09
C SER A 42 14.29 2.36 2.96
N ARG A 43 14.68 3.51 2.38
CA ARG A 43 15.34 4.61 3.10
C ARG A 43 14.34 5.44 3.91
N ILE A 44 13.08 5.51 3.49
CA ILE A 44 12.06 6.35 4.12
C ILE A 44 11.66 5.74 5.47
N ARG A 45 11.98 6.46 6.55
CA ARG A 45 11.66 6.07 7.93
C ARG A 45 10.76 7.10 8.61
N THR A 46 10.85 8.36 8.20
CA THR A 46 10.03 9.45 8.73
C THR A 46 9.16 10.04 7.62
N ILE A 47 7.86 10.17 7.89
CA ILE A 47 6.89 10.73 6.97
C ILE A 47 6.13 11.88 7.63
N ALA A 48 6.10 13.03 6.96
CA ALA A 48 5.28 14.15 7.37
C ALA A 48 3.88 14.05 6.77
N VAL A 49 2.87 14.33 7.59
CA VAL A 49 1.50 14.54 7.15
C VAL A 49 1.07 15.93 7.62
N PRO A 50 1.35 16.98 6.83
CA PRO A 50 0.82 18.32 7.07
C PRO A 50 -0.70 18.31 7.06
N ALA A 51 -1.29 19.39 7.61
CA ALA A 51 -2.73 19.57 7.53
C ALA A 51 -3.20 19.60 6.07
N PHE A 52 -4.23 18.81 5.76
CA PHE A 52 -4.86 18.83 4.45
C PHE A 52 -5.43 20.21 4.15
N GLU A 53 -5.36 20.67 2.90
CA GLU A 53 -5.99 21.90 2.48
C GLU A 53 -7.51 21.69 2.30
N ASN A 54 -8.31 22.68 2.73
CA ASN A 54 -9.76 22.64 2.62
C ASN A 54 -10.26 23.54 1.48
N ALA A 55 -10.22 23.01 0.26
CA ALA A 55 -10.85 23.66 -0.89
C ALA A 55 -12.36 23.40 -0.96
N ALA A 56 -12.85 22.36 -0.27
CA ALA A 56 -14.26 21.99 -0.19
C ALA A 56 -15.14 22.94 0.68
N LEU A 57 -14.53 23.88 1.41
CA LEU A 57 -15.18 24.80 2.35
C LEU A 57 -16.04 24.10 3.41
N ARG A 58 -15.69 22.86 3.76
CA ARG A 58 -16.44 22.05 4.73
C ARG A 58 -15.77 22.12 6.10
N TYR A 59 -16.51 22.55 7.11
CA TYR A 59 -16.00 22.71 8.47
C TYR A 59 -15.21 21.48 8.96
N LYS A 60 -13.97 21.70 9.39
CA LYS A 60 -13.05 20.71 9.98
C LYS A 60 -12.71 19.51 9.10
N ILE A 61 -13.00 19.53 7.80
CA ILE A 61 -12.71 18.39 6.93
C ILE A 61 -11.20 18.15 6.83
N GLU A 62 -10.40 19.22 6.83
CA GLU A 62 -8.94 19.19 6.84
C GLU A 62 -8.39 18.36 8.01
N SER A 63 -8.84 18.65 9.24
CA SER A 63 -8.37 17.95 10.42
C SER A 63 -8.81 16.48 10.42
N ARG A 64 -10.05 16.20 9.99
CA ARG A 64 -10.58 14.83 9.91
C ARG A 64 -9.79 13.96 8.94
N PHE A 65 -9.46 14.49 7.76
CA PHE A 65 -8.67 13.76 6.78
C PHE A 65 -7.21 13.60 7.22
N THR A 66 -6.61 14.66 7.76
CA THR A 66 -5.24 14.62 8.30
C THR A 66 -5.11 13.54 9.38
N GLU A 67 -6.01 13.52 10.36
CA GLU A 67 -6.04 12.53 11.44
C GLU A 67 -6.26 11.11 10.91
N ALA A 68 -7.19 10.93 9.95
CA ALA A 68 -7.44 9.63 9.34
C ALA A 68 -6.21 9.07 8.62
N VAL A 69 -5.49 9.92 7.87
CA VAL A 69 -4.27 9.52 7.16
C VAL A 69 -3.14 9.20 8.14
N ILE A 70 -2.93 10.03 9.16
CA ILE A 70 -1.93 9.77 10.22
C ILE A 70 -2.22 8.41 10.87
N ASN A 71 -3.46 8.18 11.29
CA ASN A 71 -3.87 6.93 11.94
C ASN A 71 -3.65 5.72 11.04
N GLU A 72 -3.92 5.85 9.73
CA GLU A 72 -3.70 4.77 8.79
C GLU A 72 -2.22 4.45 8.59
N ILE A 73 -1.37 5.48 8.50
CA ILE A 73 0.08 5.30 8.40
C ILE A 73 0.65 4.70 9.68
N VAL A 74 0.20 5.13 10.86
CA VAL A 74 0.62 4.51 12.12
C VAL A 74 0.18 3.04 12.17
N ARG A 75 -1.04 2.75 11.71
CA ARG A 75 -1.63 1.40 11.71
C ARG A 75 -0.93 0.43 10.75
N ARG A 76 -0.58 0.87 9.54
CA ARG A 76 -0.04 0.01 8.45
C ARG A 76 1.40 0.30 8.05
N GLY A 77 2.01 1.36 8.58
CA GLY A 77 3.32 1.84 8.15
C GLY A 77 4.50 1.01 8.65
N HIS A 78 4.28 -0.03 9.47
CA HIS A 78 5.32 -0.96 9.92
C HIS A 78 6.60 -0.29 10.46
N GLY A 79 6.44 0.70 11.35
CA GLY A 79 7.57 1.39 12.00
C GLY A 79 7.93 2.75 11.40
N LEU A 80 7.16 3.25 10.44
CA LEU A 80 7.24 4.65 10.00
C LEU A 80 6.96 5.60 11.18
N ARG A 81 7.82 6.60 11.34
CA ARG A 81 7.61 7.71 12.27
C ARG A 81 6.79 8.78 11.56
N VAL A 82 5.65 9.14 12.14
CA VAL A 82 4.76 10.17 11.58
C VAL A 82 4.96 11.47 12.34
N GLN A 83 5.06 12.58 11.62
CA GLN A 83 5.13 13.93 12.17
C GLN A 83 4.27 14.89 11.37
N SER A 84 3.95 16.05 11.93
CA SER A 84 3.14 17.07 11.25
C SER A 84 3.99 18.05 10.42
N GLU A 85 5.21 18.32 10.87
CA GLU A 85 6.12 19.27 10.22
C GLU A 85 6.84 18.63 9.03
N ARG A 86 7.06 19.40 7.96
CA ARG A 86 7.75 18.94 6.75
C ARG A 86 9.26 18.78 7.00
N GLU A 87 9.81 19.67 7.82
CA GLU A 87 11.23 19.72 8.14
C GLU A 87 11.69 18.44 8.84
N GLY A 88 12.76 17.82 8.33
CA GLY A 88 13.34 16.61 8.89
C GLY A 88 12.64 15.30 8.53
N ALA A 89 11.60 15.33 7.69
CA ALA A 89 10.96 14.11 7.16
C ALA A 89 11.63 13.61 5.87
N ASP A 90 11.68 12.29 5.69
CA ASP A 90 12.18 11.67 4.45
C ASP A 90 11.17 11.80 3.31
N ALA A 91 9.87 11.77 3.65
CA ALA A 91 8.76 11.92 2.72
C ALA A 91 7.65 12.80 3.29
N VAL A 92 6.87 13.41 2.41
CA VAL A 92 5.72 14.26 2.77
C VAL A 92 4.48 13.78 2.03
N VAL A 93 3.36 13.70 2.75
CA VAL A 93 2.02 13.46 2.19
C VAL A 93 1.30 14.81 2.09
N ASP A 94 1.22 15.35 0.88
CA ASP A 94 0.45 16.56 0.60
C ASP A 94 -0.97 16.18 0.20
N GLY A 95 -1.96 16.82 0.80
CA GLY A 95 -3.36 16.49 0.61
C GLY A 95 -4.25 17.72 0.46
N VAL A 96 -5.14 17.69 -0.52
CA VAL A 96 -6.15 18.75 -0.74
C VAL A 96 -7.52 18.12 -0.87
N VAL A 97 -8.45 18.49 0.01
CA VAL A 97 -9.85 18.11 -0.11
C VAL A 97 -10.54 19.08 -1.07
N LYS A 98 -10.75 18.64 -2.31
CA LYS A 98 -11.25 19.44 -3.43
C LYS A 98 -12.74 19.75 -3.33
N SER A 99 -13.56 18.76 -2.96
CA SER A 99 -15.01 18.94 -2.90
C SER A 99 -15.66 18.02 -1.87
N PHE A 100 -16.77 18.48 -1.31
CA PHE A 100 -17.65 17.73 -0.44
C PHE A 100 -19.09 17.91 -0.93
N ASN A 101 -19.68 16.85 -1.46
CA ASN A 101 -21.06 16.85 -1.94
C ASN A 101 -21.93 16.00 -1.02
N PHE A 102 -23.12 16.51 -0.70
CA PHE A 102 -24.12 15.85 0.12
C PHE A 102 -25.48 15.99 -0.56
N SER A 103 -26.04 14.87 -1.02
CA SER A 103 -27.32 14.85 -1.74
C SER A 103 -28.22 13.70 -1.28
N GLY A 104 -29.52 13.94 -1.26
CA GLY A 104 -30.52 12.91 -1.01
C GLY A 104 -30.78 12.07 -2.27
N VAL A 105 -30.76 10.75 -2.15
CA VAL A 105 -30.92 9.81 -3.28
C VAL A 105 -32.34 9.24 -3.35
N LEU A 106 -33.01 9.05 -2.20
CA LEU A 106 -34.36 8.50 -2.14
C LEU A 106 -35.26 9.36 -1.24
N LEU A 107 -36.34 9.87 -1.82
CA LEU A 107 -37.39 10.60 -1.11
C LEU A 107 -38.48 9.61 -0.66
N ASP A 108 -38.93 9.72 0.59
CA ASP A 108 -40.13 9.01 1.06
C ASP A 108 -41.41 9.64 0.50
N GLU A 109 -42.57 9.00 0.70
CA GLU A 109 -43.89 9.50 0.27
C GLU A 109 -44.24 10.89 0.87
N ARG A 110 -43.48 11.35 1.87
CA ARG A 110 -43.61 12.65 2.53
C ARG A 110 -42.54 13.66 2.08
N GLY A 111 -41.77 13.33 1.04
CA GLY A 111 -40.72 14.20 0.48
C GLY A 111 -39.47 14.33 1.36
N ARG A 112 -39.25 13.43 2.33
CA ARG A 112 -38.03 13.42 3.17
C ARG A 112 -37.02 12.43 2.62
N SER A 113 -35.77 12.86 2.49
CA SER A 113 -34.69 11.98 2.05
C SER A 113 -34.38 10.92 3.10
N ARG A 114 -34.44 9.64 2.73
CA ARG A 114 -34.10 8.50 3.60
C ARG A 114 -32.68 7.99 3.39
N ILE A 115 -32.09 8.23 2.23
CA ILE A 115 -30.74 7.81 1.88
C ILE A 115 -29.97 9.03 1.39
N PHE A 116 -28.78 9.23 1.93
CA PHE A 116 -27.88 10.30 1.53
C PHE A 116 -26.63 9.71 0.88
N GLU A 117 -26.23 10.33 -0.22
CA GLU A 117 -24.94 10.11 -0.82
C GLU A 117 -23.99 11.22 -0.36
N VAL A 118 -22.80 10.81 0.09
CA VAL A 118 -21.74 11.72 0.49
C VAL A 118 -20.52 11.43 -0.37
N THR A 119 -20.18 12.38 -1.22
CA THR A 119 -19.04 12.24 -2.14
C THR A 119 -17.98 13.26 -1.78
N VAL A 120 -16.82 12.76 -1.36
CA VAL A 120 -15.64 13.58 -1.05
C VAL A 120 -14.57 13.30 -2.09
N THR A 121 -14.06 14.35 -2.71
CA THR A 121 -12.96 14.26 -3.66
C THR A 121 -11.73 14.91 -3.05
N ALA A 122 -10.63 14.16 -2.96
CA ALA A 122 -9.34 14.65 -2.51
C ALA A 122 -8.25 14.31 -3.52
N ALA A 123 -7.22 15.14 -3.63
CA ALA A 123 -5.95 14.78 -4.25
C ALA A 123 -4.90 14.59 -3.17
N VAL A 124 -4.06 13.58 -3.33
CA VAL A 124 -3.03 13.22 -2.36
C VAL A 124 -1.77 12.87 -3.11
N THR A 125 -0.69 13.61 -2.86
CA THR A 125 0.61 13.37 -3.45
C THR A 125 1.58 12.94 -2.36
N VAL A 126 2.35 11.89 -2.61
CA VAL A 126 3.45 11.47 -1.72
C VAL A 126 4.77 11.81 -2.39
N ARG A 127 5.60 12.63 -1.75
CA ARG A 127 6.88 13.09 -2.28
C ARG A 127 8.03 12.66 -1.38
N ASP A 128 9.10 12.15 -1.98
CA ASP A 128 10.41 11.98 -1.34
C ASP A 128 11.12 13.33 -1.31
N GLN A 129 11.44 13.83 -0.11
CA GLN A 129 12.10 15.12 0.08
C GLN A 129 13.60 15.05 -0.22
N VAL A 130 14.22 13.89 -0.06
CA VAL A 130 15.67 13.72 -0.22
C VAL A 130 16.04 13.52 -1.68
N GLU A 131 15.24 12.74 -2.42
CA GLU A 131 15.41 12.54 -3.87
C GLU A 131 14.61 13.54 -4.71
N ASN A 132 13.83 14.41 -4.06
CA ASN A 132 12.93 15.39 -4.68
C ASN A 132 12.07 14.78 -5.80
N ARG A 133 11.45 13.64 -5.51
CA ARG A 133 10.68 12.85 -6.47
C ARG A 133 9.27 12.58 -5.96
N VAL A 134 8.29 12.66 -6.86
CA VAL A 134 6.93 12.18 -6.60
C VAL A 134 6.92 10.65 -6.63
N LEU A 135 6.49 10.04 -5.53
CA LEU A 135 6.33 8.60 -5.38
C LEU A 135 4.94 8.15 -5.84
N TYR A 136 3.91 8.91 -5.47
CA TYR A 136 2.50 8.66 -5.76
C TYR A 136 1.78 10.00 -5.98
N ASP A 137 0.82 10.03 -6.89
CA ASP A 137 -0.02 11.20 -7.24
C ASP A 137 -1.44 10.75 -7.65
#